data_AF-A0A1M5SJP6-F1
#
_entry.id   AF-A0A1M5SJP6-F1
#
_cell.length_a   1.000
_cell.length_b   1.000
_cell.length_c   1.000
_cell.angle_alpha   90.00
_cell.angle_beta   90.00
_cell.angle_gamma   90.00
#
_symmetry.space_group_name_H-M   'P 1'
#
loop_
_entity.id
_entity.type
_entity.pdbx_description
1 polymer ?
#
loop_
_entity_poly.entity_id
_entity_poly.type
_entity_poly.pdbx_seq_one_letter_code
_entity_poly.pdbx_strand_id
1 'polypeptide(L)'
;MNGNTALNYGSLPNHKDEKHKELEEFKRKQLRKKLQQERLTKTKVVASFILTFTLGLSSVYRYSTINKLQKNIGDIKTEISRIDAENEDLKINLLQYKKVAFIEDYAINELEMVIPSSANRTFVNLEKNNFIDEQKDENSGGDKVLERIKSIFN
;
A
#
# COMPACT_ATOMS: atom_id res chain seq x y z
N MET A 1 27.70 -65.17 -93.37
CA MET A 1 28.34 -63.99 -92.76
C MET A 1 27.34 -62.86 -92.79
N ASN A 2 26.58 -62.65 -91.70
CA ASN A 2 25.64 -61.54 -91.60
C ASN A 2 26.31 -60.44 -90.78
N GLY A 3 26.91 -59.48 -91.47
CA GLY A 3 27.37 -58.23 -90.88
C GLY A 3 26.21 -57.26 -90.84
N ASN A 4 25.65 -57.02 -89.64
CA ASN A 4 24.87 -55.83 -89.36
C ASN A 4 24.92 -55.55 -87.85
N THR A 5 26.10 -55.15 -87.38
CA THR A 5 26.27 -54.53 -86.06
C THR A 5 26.35 -53.02 -86.29
N ALA A 6 25.18 -52.38 -86.40
CA ALA A 6 25.12 -50.93 -86.33
C ALA A 6 25.42 -50.50 -84.88
N LEU A 7 26.52 -49.77 -84.69
CA LEU A 7 26.91 -49.16 -83.43
C LEU A 7 25.78 -48.27 -82.92
N ASN A 8 25.10 -48.70 -81.85
CA ASN A 8 24.21 -47.85 -81.06
C ASN A 8 25.08 -46.83 -80.33
N TYR A 9 25.26 -45.64 -80.92
CA TYR A 9 25.94 -44.54 -80.25
C TYR A 9 24.98 -43.98 -79.20
N GLY A 10 25.29 -44.23 -77.93
CA GLY A 10 24.56 -43.67 -76.79
C GLY A 10 24.46 -42.15 -76.94
N SER A 11 23.23 -41.64 -76.83
CA SER A 11 22.92 -40.22 -76.93
C SER A 11 23.84 -39.40 -76.03
N LEU A 12 24.60 -38.47 -76.60
CA LEU A 12 25.44 -37.54 -75.85
C LEU A 12 24.55 -36.72 -74.90
N PRO A 13 24.96 -36.49 -73.64
CA PRO A 13 24.19 -35.68 -72.71
C PRO A 13 23.99 -34.29 -73.28
N ASN A 14 22.72 -33.88 -73.38
CA ASN A 14 22.37 -32.58 -73.91
C ASN A 14 22.72 -31.52 -72.85
N HIS A 15 23.83 -30.83 -73.07
CA HIS A 15 24.43 -29.88 -72.12
C HIS A 15 23.47 -28.72 -71.72
N LYS A 16 22.40 -28.50 -72.51
CA LYS A 16 21.34 -27.54 -72.20
C LYS A 16 20.39 -28.05 -71.11
N ASP A 17 20.14 -29.35 -71.05
CA ASP A 17 19.22 -29.96 -70.08
C ASP A 17 19.85 -30.06 -68.68
N GLU A 18 21.16 -30.33 -68.59
CA GLU A 18 21.90 -30.29 -67.31
C GLU A 18 21.93 -28.89 -66.71
N LYS A 19 22.26 -27.87 -67.52
CA LYS A 19 22.24 -26.46 -67.06
C LYS A 19 20.85 -26.03 -66.60
N HIS A 20 19.79 -26.50 -67.27
CA HIS A 20 18.42 -26.22 -66.83
C HIS A 20 18.10 -26.87 -65.47
N LYS A 21 18.51 -28.13 -65.26
CA LYS A 21 18.32 -28.82 -63.97
C LYS A 21 19.09 -28.14 -62.83
N GLU A 22 20.36 -27.79 -63.04
CA GLU A 22 21.14 -27.06 -62.04
C GLU A 22 20.52 -25.71 -61.68
N LEU A 23 20.02 -24.97 -62.67
CA LEU A 23 19.34 -23.70 -62.45
C LEU A 23 18.04 -23.87 -61.64
N GLU A 24 17.26 -24.91 -61.90
CA GLU A 24 16.06 -25.22 -61.12
C GLU A 24 16.38 -25.64 -59.68
N GLU A 25 17.41 -26.45 -59.47
CA GLU A 25 17.87 -26.82 -58.13
C GLU A 25 18.36 -25.60 -57.34
N PHE A 26 19.12 -24.72 -57.99
CA PHE A 26 19.58 -23.47 -57.39
C PHE A 26 18.41 -22.58 -56.98
N LYS A 27 17.40 -22.42 -57.86
CA LYS A 27 16.16 -21.68 -57.55
C LYS A 27 15.41 -22.31 -56.38
N ARG A 28 15.28 -23.64 -56.32
CA ARG A 28 14.63 -24.35 -55.20
C ARG A 28 15.39 -24.16 -53.89
N LYS A 29 16.71 -24.22 -53.90
CA LYS A 29 17.55 -23.98 -52.71
C LYS A 29 17.42 -22.53 -52.22
N GLN A 30 17.41 -21.55 -53.13
CA GLN A 30 17.18 -20.13 -52.81
C GLN A 30 15.81 -19.91 -52.17
N LEU A 31 14.75 -20.51 -52.73
CA LEU A 31 13.39 -20.39 -52.19
C LEU A 31 13.29 -20.97 -50.78
N ARG A 32 13.89 -22.15 -50.55
CA ARG A 32 13.94 -22.79 -49.22
C ARG A 32 14.68 -21.93 -48.20
N LYS A 33 15.82 -21.34 -48.58
CA LYS A 33 16.58 -20.41 -47.72
C LYS A 33 15.76 -19.17 -47.36
N LYS A 34 15.09 -18.55 -48.33
CA LYS A 34 14.18 -17.42 -48.07
C LYS A 34 13.07 -17.79 -47.10
N LEU A 35 12.38 -18.90 -47.33
CA LEU A 35 11.31 -19.38 -46.44
C LEU A 35 11.81 -19.66 -45.01
N GLN A 36 13.00 -20.23 -44.87
CA GLN A 36 13.61 -20.43 -43.54
C GLN A 36 13.92 -19.11 -42.86
N GLN A 37 14.52 -18.15 -43.57
CA GLN A 37 14.81 -16.82 -43.02
C GLN A 37 13.54 -16.08 -42.60
N GLU A 38 12.48 -16.13 -43.42
CA GLU A 38 11.19 -15.53 -43.06
C GLU A 38 10.55 -16.19 -41.83
N ARG A 39 10.70 -17.51 -41.66
CA ARG A 39 10.23 -18.19 -40.45
C ARG A 39 11.03 -17.75 -39.22
N LEU A 40 12.35 -17.65 -39.33
CA LEU A 40 13.23 -17.23 -38.24
C LEU A 40 12.98 -15.78 -37.82
N THR A 41 12.72 -14.87 -38.76
CA THR A 41 12.38 -13.48 -38.42
C THR A 41 11.02 -13.40 -37.75
N LYS A 42 10.01 -14.13 -38.24
CA LYS A 42 8.69 -14.21 -37.61
C LYS A 42 8.77 -14.77 -36.18
N THR A 43 9.50 -15.86 -35.97
CA THR A 43 9.66 -16.44 -34.62
C THR A 43 10.44 -15.51 -33.69
N LYS A 44 11.44 -14.79 -34.19
CA LYS A 44 12.19 -13.79 -33.39
C LYS A 44 11.28 -12.65 -32.92
N VAL A 45 10.40 -12.16 -33.79
CA VAL A 45 9.43 -11.11 -33.44
C VAL A 45 8.44 -11.63 -32.39
N VAL A 46 7.86 -12.82 -32.59
CA VAL A 46 6.94 -13.43 -31.62
C VAL A 46 7.63 -13.67 -30.27
N ALA A 47 8.86 -14.18 -30.28
CA ALA A 47 9.65 -14.39 -29.06
C ALA A 47 9.90 -13.08 -28.31
N SER A 48 10.16 -11.98 -29.02
CA SER A 48 10.30 -10.65 -28.42
C SER A 48 9.01 -10.21 -27.72
N PHE A 49 7.86 -10.38 -28.36
CA PHE A 49 6.57 -10.05 -27.75
C PHE A 49 6.29 -10.88 -26.50
N ILE A 50 6.59 -12.18 -26.52
CA ILE A 50 6.44 -13.06 -25.37
C ILE A 50 7.33 -12.61 -24.21
N LEU A 51 8.59 -12.25 -24.48
CA LEU A 51 9.53 -11.74 -23.48
C LEU A 51 9.03 -10.44 -22.83
N THR A 52 8.54 -9.49 -23.63
CA THR A 52 7.98 -8.25 -23.09
C THR A 52 6.70 -8.51 -22.30
N PHE A 53 5.86 -9.43 -22.77
CA PHE A 53 4.61 -9.79 -22.10
C PHE A 53 4.86 -10.46 -20.74
N THR A 54 5.79 -11.40 -20.66
CA THR A 54 6.14 -12.06 -19.39
C THR A 54 6.78 -11.10 -18.40
N LEU A 55 7.60 -10.16 -18.88
CA LEU A 55 8.11 -9.06 -18.05
C LEU A 55 6.96 -8.21 -17.49
N GLY A 56 5.99 -7.82 -18.32
CA GLY A 56 4.81 -7.07 -17.87
C GLY A 56 3.97 -7.84 -16.84
N LEU A 57 3.68 -9.12 -17.09
CA LEU A 57 2.96 -9.99 -16.14
C LEU A 57 3.71 -10.14 -14.82
N SER A 58 5.03 -10.34 -14.88
CA SER A 58 5.89 -10.46 -13.70
C SER A 58 5.86 -9.18 -12.85
N SER A 59 5.91 -8.00 -13.49
CA SER A 59 5.75 -6.73 -12.81
C SER A 59 4.42 -6.65 -12.07
N VAL A 60 3.29 -6.91 -12.76
CA VAL A 60 1.95 -6.85 -12.13
C VAL A 60 1.83 -7.85 -10.96
N TYR A 61 2.35 -9.07 -11.13
CA TYR A 61 2.37 -10.09 -10.08
C TYR A 61 3.13 -9.62 -8.83
N ARG A 62 4.32 -9.03 -9.02
CA ARG A 62 5.10 -8.47 -7.91
C ARG A 62 4.38 -7.31 -7.24
N TYR A 63 3.81 -6.39 -8.01
CA TYR A 63 3.03 -5.27 -7.46
C TYR A 63 1.85 -5.75 -6.61
N SER A 64 1.12 -6.78 -7.06
CA SER A 64 0.02 -7.36 -6.28
C SER A 64 0.51 -7.94 -4.95
N THR A 65 1.63 -8.66 -4.96
CA THR A 65 2.23 -9.22 -3.73
C THR A 65 2.68 -8.12 -2.76
N ILE A 66 3.33 -7.07 -3.28
CA ILE A 66 3.78 -5.93 -2.48
C ILE A 66 2.59 -5.23 -1.83
N ASN A 67 1.51 -4.99 -2.58
CA ASN A 67 0.33 -4.31 -2.05
C ASN A 67 -0.36 -5.13 -0.96
N LYS A 68 -0.43 -6.46 -1.11
CA LYS A 68 -0.93 -7.35 -0.04
C LYS A 68 -0.06 -7.24 1.21
N LEU A 69 1.26 -7.23 1.05
CA LEU A 69 2.18 -7.10 2.17
C LEU A 69 2.06 -5.74 2.87
N GLN A 70 1.94 -4.65 2.10
CA GLN A 70 1.71 -3.30 2.65
C GLN A 70 0.40 -3.24 3.43
N LYS A 71 -0.67 -3.87 2.93
CA LYS A 71 -1.94 -3.95 3.65
C LYS A 71 -1.77 -4.67 4.98
N ASN A 72 -1.12 -5.84 4.98
CA ASN A 72 -0.87 -6.59 6.21
C ASN A 72 -0.04 -5.78 7.23
N ILE A 73 0.97 -5.04 6.77
CA ILE A 73 1.74 -4.14 7.63
C ILE A 73 0.84 -3.05 8.23
N GLY A 74 -0.05 -2.46 7.43
CA GLY A 74 -1.02 -1.48 7.89
C GLY A 74 -1.99 -2.03 8.93
N ASP A 75 -2.51 -3.24 8.69
CA ASP A 75 -3.43 -3.92 9.61
C ASP A 75 -2.72 -4.23 10.94
N ILE A 76 -1.51 -4.79 10.90
CA ILE A 76 -0.68 -5.05 12.10
C ILE A 76 -0.39 -3.75 12.87
N LYS A 77 -0.04 -2.68 12.16
CA LYS A 77 0.24 -1.38 12.82
C LYS A 77 -1.00 -0.84 13.52
N THR A 78 -2.17 -1.00 12.91
CA THR A 78 -3.45 -0.60 13.50
C THR A 78 -3.78 -1.43 14.72
N GLU A 79 -3.52 -2.73 14.68
CA GLU A 79 -3.69 -3.63 15.82
C GLU A 79 -2.77 -3.26 16.99
N ILE A 80 -1.49 -2.96 16.72
CA ILE A 80 -0.54 -2.48 17.73
C ILE A 80 -1.07 -1.19 18.38
N SER A 81 -1.48 -0.20 17.58
CA SER A 81 -2.02 1.06 18.12
C SER A 81 -3.29 0.84 18.96
N ARG A 82 -4.13 -0.13 18.59
CA ARG A 82 -5.31 -0.51 19.38
C ARG A 82 -4.90 -1.10 20.72
N ILE A 83 -3.95 -2.03 20.72
CA ILE A 83 -3.43 -2.66 21.95
C ILE A 83 -2.75 -1.63 22.85
N ASP A 84 -1.98 -0.69 22.28
CA ASP A 84 -1.35 0.37 23.05
C ASP A 84 -2.38 1.30 23.71
N ALA A 85 -3.44 1.65 22.98
CA ALA A 85 -4.55 2.43 23.54
C ALA A 85 -5.29 1.67 24.65
N GLU A 86 -5.55 0.37 24.46
CA GLU A 86 -6.13 -0.49 25.50
C GLU A 86 -5.23 -0.57 26.75
N ASN A 87 -3.91 -0.70 26.57
CA ASN A 87 -2.94 -0.71 27.66
C ASN A 87 -2.89 0.63 28.42
N GLU A 88 -2.95 1.75 27.69
CA GLU A 88 -2.97 3.08 28.28
C GLU A 88 -4.24 3.30 29.10
N ASP A 89 -5.40 2.91 28.56
CA ASP A 89 -6.68 2.98 29.28
C ASP A 89 -6.66 2.12 30.55
N LEU A 90 -6.15 0.89 30.47
CA LEU A 90 -6.00 0.01 31.63
C LEU A 90 -5.09 0.63 32.70
N LYS A 91 -3.99 1.28 32.28
CA LYS A 91 -3.08 1.97 33.18
C LYS A 91 -3.75 3.16 33.87
N ILE A 92 -4.54 3.94 33.14
CA ILE A 92 -5.32 5.05 33.71
C ILE A 92 -6.32 4.53 34.73
N ASN A 93 -7.06 3.48 34.41
CA ASN A 93 -8.04 2.86 35.29
C ASN A 93 -7.39 2.35 36.60
N LEU A 94 -6.22 1.71 36.51
CA LEU A 94 -5.45 1.29 37.69
C LEU A 94 -4.98 2.47 38.55
N LEU A 95 -4.52 3.56 37.93
CA LEU A 95 -4.11 4.77 38.65
C LEU A 95 -5.30 5.45 39.32
N GLN A 96 -6.46 5.49 38.67
CA GLN A 96 -7.68 6.05 39.25
C GLN A 96 -8.13 5.22 40.46
N TYR A 97 -8.18 3.89 40.34
CA TYR A 97 -8.54 3.00 41.45
C TYR A 97 -7.60 3.19 42.65
N LYS A 98 -6.28 3.21 42.41
CA LYS A 98 -5.29 3.44 43.48
C LYS A 98 -5.48 4.79 44.17
N LYS A 99 -5.78 5.86 43.41
CA LYS A 99 -6.02 7.20 43.97
C LYS A 99 -7.32 7.25 44.78
N VAL A 100 -8.41 6.67 44.28
CA VAL A 100 -9.70 6.64 44.99
C VAL A 100 -9.58 5.84 46.28
N ALA A 101 -8.98 4.65 46.22
CA ALA A 101 -8.75 3.84 47.41
C ALA A 101 -7.88 4.55 48.45
N PHE A 102 -6.83 5.28 48.01
CA PHE A 102 -6.01 6.10 48.91
C PHE A 102 -6.80 7.26 49.53
N ILE A 103 -7.64 7.95 48.75
CA ILE A 103 -8.46 9.07 49.25
C ILE A 103 -9.49 8.55 50.26
N GLU A 104 -10.12 7.40 49.99
CA GLU A 104 -11.10 6.77 50.87
C GLU A 104 -10.45 6.35 52.20
N ASP A 105 -9.29 5.69 52.13
CA ASP A 105 -8.54 5.26 53.32
C ASP A 105 -8.09 6.46 54.16
N TYR A 106 -7.57 7.52 53.53
CA TYR A 106 -7.21 8.75 54.22
C TYR A 106 -8.42 9.44 54.86
N ALA A 107 -9.55 9.52 54.14
CA ALA A 107 -10.76 10.14 54.65
C ALA A 107 -11.32 9.40 55.88
N ILE A 108 -11.34 8.07 55.85
CA ILE A 108 -11.87 7.27 56.96
C ILE A 108 -10.91 7.27 58.15
N ASN A 109 -9.61 7.05 57.92
CA ASN A 109 -8.66 6.79 58.99
C ASN A 109 -8.04 8.06 59.58
N GLU A 110 -7.75 9.07 58.76
CA GLU A 110 -7.07 10.30 59.23
C GLU A 110 -8.05 11.45 59.47
N LEU A 111 -9.13 11.53 58.69
CA LEU A 111 -10.15 12.58 58.83
C LEU A 111 -11.40 12.12 59.59
N GLU A 112 -11.44 10.87 60.05
CA GLU A 112 -12.58 10.24 60.73
C GLU A 112 -13.92 10.43 59.97
N MET A 113 -13.85 10.52 58.64
CA MET A 113 -15.06 10.68 57.82
C MET A 113 -15.88 9.41 57.85
N VAL A 114 -17.17 9.55 58.14
CA VAL A 114 -18.11 8.44 58.18
C VAL A 114 -18.90 8.39 56.88
N ILE A 115 -18.99 7.22 56.26
CA ILE A 115 -19.80 7.01 55.06
C ILE A 115 -21.28 7.28 55.41
N PRO A 116 -21.95 8.26 54.78
CA PRO A 116 -23.31 8.64 55.14
C PRO A 116 -24.32 7.53 54.81
N SER A 117 -25.12 7.15 55.80
CA SER A 117 -26.27 6.25 55.61
C SER A 117 -27.36 6.92 54.76
N SER A 118 -28.11 6.11 53.99
CA SER A 118 -29.22 6.58 53.15
C SER A 118 -30.27 7.43 53.89
N ALA A 119 -30.35 7.28 55.22
CA ALA A 119 -31.23 8.04 56.12
C ALA A 119 -30.75 9.48 56.39
N ASN A 120 -29.48 9.81 56.15
CA ASN A 120 -28.87 11.10 56.47
C ASN A 120 -28.69 12.02 55.25
N ARG A 121 -29.38 11.74 54.14
CA ARG A 121 -29.32 12.58 52.93
C ARG A 121 -30.31 13.73 53.02
N THR A 122 -29.81 14.97 52.99
CA THR A 122 -30.63 16.17 52.84
C THR A 122 -30.50 16.68 51.40
N PHE A 123 -31.63 16.78 50.70
CA PHE A 123 -31.67 17.38 49.37
C PHE A 123 -31.83 18.89 49.51
N VAL A 124 -30.83 19.66 49.07
CA VAL A 124 -30.91 21.12 49.01
C VAL A 124 -31.35 21.51 47.61
N ASN A 125 -32.49 22.22 47.51
CA ASN A 125 -32.93 22.76 46.24
C ASN A 125 -32.10 23.99 45.87
N LEU A 126 -31.32 23.88 44.79
CA LEU A 126 -30.40 24.91 44.29
C LEU A 126 -31.08 25.91 43.33
N GLU A 127 -32.39 25.80 43.10
CA GLU A 127 -33.15 26.74 42.25
C GLU A 127 -33.23 28.16 42.82
N LYS A 128 -32.96 28.34 44.12
CA LYS A 128 -32.88 29.65 44.75
C LYS A 128 -31.43 30.13 44.68
N ASN A 129 -31.23 31.35 44.16
CA ASN A 129 -29.93 32.01 44.14
C ASN A 129 -29.43 32.18 45.59
N ASN A 130 -28.59 31.25 46.04
CA ASN A 130 -28.04 31.19 47.40
C ASN A 130 -26.66 31.85 47.50
N PHE A 131 -26.18 32.45 46.42
CA PHE A 131 -24.99 33.26 46.41
C PHE A 131 -25.37 34.68 46.85
N ILE A 132 -24.65 35.20 47.85
CA ILE A 132 -24.67 36.64 48.13
C ILE A 132 -24.02 37.26 46.90
N ASP A 133 -24.77 38.07 46.14
CA ASP A 133 -24.17 38.89 45.08
C ASP A 133 -23.13 39.80 45.76
N GLU A 134 -21.86 39.42 45.64
CA GLU A 134 -20.76 40.31 45.97
C GLU A 134 -20.95 41.56 45.13
N GLN A 135 -21.07 42.70 45.81
CA GLN A 135 -21.16 44.02 45.21
C GLN A 135 -20.13 44.10 44.09
N LYS A 136 -20.64 44.30 42.88
CA LYS A 136 -19.88 44.44 41.66
C LYS A 136 -19.00 45.68 41.81
N ASP A 137 -17.76 45.50 42.24
CA ASP A 137 -16.74 46.54 42.11
C ASP A 137 -16.47 46.70 40.60
N GLU A 138 -17.19 47.66 40.00
CA GLU A 138 -16.87 48.22 38.70
C GLU A 138 -15.50 48.91 38.78
N ASN A 139 -14.44 48.13 38.61
CA ASN A 139 -13.15 48.65 38.20
C ASN A 139 -12.57 47.75 37.11
N SER A 140 -13.02 48.07 35.90
CA SER A 140 -12.43 47.73 34.60
C SER A 140 -10.90 47.64 34.67
N GLY A 141 -10.38 46.42 34.69
CA GLY A 141 -8.95 46.14 34.48
C GLY A 141 -8.52 46.36 33.03
N GLY A 142 -9.46 46.42 32.09
CA GLY A 142 -9.20 46.65 30.67
C GLY A 142 -8.75 48.08 30.37
N ASP A 143 -9.41 49.08 30.98
CA ASP A 143 -9.11 50.49 30.71
C ASP A 143 -7.73 50.91 31.24
N LYS A 144 -7.31 50.37 32.40
CA LYS A 144 -5.97 50.62 32.96
C LYS A 144 -4.83 50.05 32.11
N VAL A 145 -5.07 48.95 31.40
CA VAL A 145 -4.07 48.35 30.49
C VAL A 145 -3.97 49.14 29.19
N LEU A 146 -5.11 49.58 28.65
CA LEU A 146 -5.16 50.41 27.45
C LEU A 146 -4.51 51.79 27.67
N GLU A 147 -4.73 52.42 28.84
CA GLU A 147 -4.07 53.68 29.20
C GLU A 147 -2.54 53.55 29.28
N ARG A 148 -2.04 52.46 29.88
CA ARG A 148 -0.58 52.20 29.97
C ARG A 148 0.08 51.95 28.62
N ILE A 149 -0.61 51.31 27.69
CA ILE A 149 -0.08 51.10 26.33
C ILE A 149 -0.04 52.43 25.58
N LYS A 150 -1.07 53.27 25.74
CA LYS A 150 -1.14 54.58 25.07
C LYS A 150 -0.04 55.55 25.53
N SER A 151 0.37 55.50 26.80
CA SER A 151 1.45 56.35 27.32
C SER A 151 2.86 55.97 26.85
N ILE A 152 3.03 54.81 26.20
CA ILE A 152 4.34 54.36 25.67
C ILE A 152 4.53 54.84 24.22
N PHE A 153 3.46 55.18 23.52
CA PHE A 153 3.47 55.56 22.10
C PHE A 153 3.25 57.06 21.85
N ASN A 154 3.27 57.90 22.89
CA ASN A 154 3.22 59.36 22.82
C ASN A 154 4.33 59.96 23.67
#